data_AF-A0A4Y6VAG4-F1
#
_entry.id   AF-A0A4Y6VAG4-F1
#
_cell.length_a   1.000
_cell.length_b   1.000
_cell.length_c   1.000
_cell.angle_alpha   90.00
_cell.angle_beta   90.00
_cell.angle_gamma   90.00
#
_symmetry.space_group_name_H-M   'P 1'
#
loop_
_entity.id
_entity.type
_entity.pdbx_description
1 polymer ?
#
loop_
_entity_poly.entity_id
_entity_poly.type
_entity_poly.pdbx_seq_one_letter_code
_entity_poly.pdbx_strand_id
1 'polypeptide(L)'
;MQYEEIESYIKTDRPDIWRRLCPLHRFYKDQITRTTAENCVFLACYEEAEQVAHEVIAWVKTQPDELVSGFDLLSQSHTELKELRRITGRVFTRKANRLRRNLRRVIGLLPEHDAVQQNFDNARTISAKSFIIVPDAEHPERSLSAHDLRQFHLRRSYAVNLAIADGIHDLAVNFLNHEGLFLTLTLPAEYRNCSYEQAKAEIGRRWKRVRRKARNRDILLLGMTALELHEDETPHYHIQLYVSAEHRAWVEEQILDAFPNELDRRDDAIKDIRDVARASRYTTKDYGKPETSLTFIGLRKDIKRRYRGVYEGKNTGTLSEWRVSRASQLMKQKTSGGAVLLLLRGFSDERLNRLSARHPDFHYARTDTQKLQTMFLHTLHFRVVKNFRKTDTFQVSMISKAPKQGNTASCFGPVPTCLYKNQEGVHVRGLPCECINSLGQPPP
;
A
#
# COMPACT_ATOMS: atom_id res chain seq x y z
N MET A 1 -19.88 -21.68 33.24
CA MET A 1 -20.11 -20.52 34.11
C MET A 1 -20.42 -19.31 33.25
N GLN A 2 -21.60 -18.71 33.44
CA GLN A 2 -22.01 -17.43 32.84
C GLN A 2 -21.68 -16.25 33.75
N TYR A 3 -21.64 -15.02 33.23
CA TYR A 3 -21.34 -13.85 34.05
C TYR A 3 -22.37 -13.61 35.17
N GLU A 4 -23.64 -13.94 34.93
CA GLU A 4 -24.70 -13.76 35.92
C GLU A 4 -24.48 -14.59 37.19
N GLU A 5 -23.77 -15.72 37.09
CA GLU A 5 -23.46 -16.60 38.22
C GLU A 5 -22.43 -15.97 39.18
N ILE A 6 -21.60 -15.05 38.69
CA ILE A 6 -20.51 -14.43 39.46
C ILE A 6 -20.74 -12.94 39.78
N GLU A 7 -21.77 -12.33 39.20
CA GLU A 7 -21.98 -10.87 39.28
C GLU A 7 -22.17 -10.36 40.71
N SER A 8 -22.89 -11.11 41.56
CA SER A 8 -23.16 -10.75 42.96
C SER A 8 -21.87 -10.63 43.77
N TYR A 9 -20.93 -11.56 43.59
CA TYR A 9 -19.62 -11.54 44.25
C TYR A 9 -18.80 -10.34 43.80
N ILE A 10 -18.71 -10.08 42.47
CA ILE A 10 -17.98 -8.92 41.95
C ILE A 10 -18.57 -7.61 42.48
N LYS A 11 -19.89 -7.48 42.52
CA LYS A 11 -20.59 -6.28 42.99
C LYS A 11 -20.33 -6.02 44.47
N THR A 12 -20.24 -7.07 45.27
CA THR A 12 -20.01 -6.98 46.73
C THR A 12 -18.55 -6.65 47.02
N ASP A 13 -17.61 -7.35 46.41
CA ASP A 13 -16.18 -7.23 46.71
C ASP A 13 -15.55 -6.00 46.06
N ARG A 14 -15.90 -5.71 44.80
CA ARG A 14 -15.30 -4.67 43.97
C ARG A 14 -16.35 -3.91 43.14
N PRO A 15 -17.18 -3.08 43.78
CA PRO A 15 -18.23 -2.32 43.09
C PRO A 15 -17.67 -1.36 42.02
N ASP A 16 -16.41 -0.92 42.15
CA ASP A 16 -15.74 -0.10 41.15
C ASP A 16 -15.47 -0.86 39.83
N ILE A 17 -15.07 -2.13 39.92
CA ILE A 17 -14.83 -2.99 38.75
C ILE A 17 -16.16 -3.44 38.14
N TRP A 18 -17.14 -3.79 38.97
CA TRP A 18 -18.50 -4.07 38.51
C TRP A 18 -19.06 -2.92 37.65
N ARG A 19 -18.92 -1.66 38.08
CA ARG A 19 -19.34 -0.49 37.28
C ARG A 19 -18.63 -0.39 35.94
N ARG A 20 -17.34 -0.75 35.87
CA ARG A 20 -16.58 -0.75 34.61
C ARG A 20 -17.04 -1.86 33.68
N LEU A 21 -17.35 -3.04 34.20
CA LEU A 21 -17.86 -4.17 33.44
C LEU A 21 -19.31 -3.96 33.00
N CYS A 22 -20.12 -3.23 33.77
CA CYS A 22 -21.54 -2.98 33.50
C CYS A 22 -21.86 -2.66 32.02
N PRO A 23 -21.21 -1.68 31.36
CA PRO A 23 -21.49 -1.34 29.96
C PRO A 23 -20.97 -2.36 28.93
N LEU A 24 -20.18 -3.36 29.34
CA LEU A 24 -19.70 -4.40 28.44
C LEU A 24 -20.86 -5.30 27.99
N HIS A 25 -20.91 -5.61 26.68
CA HIS A 25 -21.92 -6.48 26.10
C HIS A 25 -21.88 -7.86 26.78
N ARG A 26 -23.06 -8.41 27.10
CA ARG A 26 -23.22 -9.70 27.80
C ARG A 26 -22.34 -10.81 27.22
N PHE A 27 -22.39 -10.99 25.89
CA PHE A 27 -21.51 -11.92 25.16
C PHE A 27 -20.04 -11.84 25.60
N TYR A 28 -19.44 -10.64 25.69
CA TYR A 28 -18.04 -10.51 26.07
C TYR A 28 -17.82 -10.81 27.56
N LYS A 29 -18.77 -10.44 28.44
CA LYS A 29 -18.72 -10.79 29.86
C LYS A 29 -18.70 -12.31 30.05
N ASP A 30 -19.56 -13.02 29.32
CA ASP A 30 -19.64 -14.48 29.37
C ASP A 30 -18.36 -15.13 28.81
N GLN A 31 -17.81 -14.58 27.73
CA GLN A 31 -16.52 -15.06 27.18
C GLN A 31 -15.38 -14.88 28.18
N ILE A 32 -15.25 -13.70 28.80
CA ILE A 32 -14.23 -13.44 29.83
C ILE A 32 -14.40 -14.40 31.00
N THR A 33 -15.64 -14.56 31.48
CA THR A 33 -15.96 -15.45 32.62
C THR A 33 -15.60 -16.89 32.30
N ARG A 34 -15.99 -17.39 31.13
CA ARG A 34 -15.69 -18.75 30.68
C ARG A 34 -14.19 -18.98 30.55
N THR A 35 -13.49 -18.11 29.82
CA THR A 35 -12.03 -18.22 29.64
C THR A 35 -11.29 -18.12 30.97
N THR A 36 -11.79 -17.32 31.92
CA THR A 36 -11.21 -17.24 33.26
C THR A 36 -11.44 -18.54 34.02
N ALA A 37 -12.67 -19.06 34.04
CA ALA A 37 -13.02 -20.31 34.69
C ALA A 37 -12.23 -21.52 34.16
N GLU A 38 -12.00 -21.61 32.85
CA GLU A 38 -11.19 -22.65 32.21
C GLU A 38 -9.71 -22.64 32.68
N ASN A 39 -9.21 -21.48 33.12
CA ASN A 39 -7.84 -21.30 33.59
C ASN A 39 -7.72 -21.21 35.12
N CYS A 40 -8.84 -21.27 35.86
CA CYS A 40 -8.85 -21.22 37.31
C CYS A 40 -8.36 -22.55 37.90
N VAL A 41 -7.47 -22.46 38.88
CA VAL A 41 -7.13 -23.62 39.73
C VAL A 41 -8.07 -23.59 40.93
N PHE A 42 -9.08 -24.45 40.91
CA PHE A 42 -10.12 -24.43 41.93
C PHE A 42 -9.58 -24.90 43.29
N LEU A 43 -9.66 -24.05 44.30
CA LEU A 43 -9.31 -24.40 45.68
C LEU A 43 -10.54 -24.98 46.39
N ALA A 44 -10.35 -26.03 47.20
CA ALA A 44 -11.46 -26.69 47.90
C ALA A 44 -12.17 -25.82 48.95
N CYS A 45 -11.60 -24.65 49.30
CA CYS A 45 -12.06 -23.79 50.39
C CYS A 45 -13.00 -22.65 49.96
N TYR A 46 -13.25 -22.42 48.67
CA TYR A 46 -14.24 -21.43 48.22
C TYR A 46 -15.21 -22.05 47.23
N GLU A 47 -16.37 -21.41 47.10
CA GLU A 47 -17.28 -21.70 45.99
C GLU A 47 -16.62 -21.34 44.66
N GLU A 48 -16.80 -22.20 43.64
CA GLU A 48 -16.18 -22.01 42.33
C GLU A 48 -16.51 -20.64 41.71
N ALA A 49 -17.76 -20.18 41.91
CA ALA A 49 -18.23 -18.88 41.42
C ALA A 49 -17.51 -17.69 42.08
N GLU A 50 -17.21 -17.79 43.38
CA GLU A 50 -16.48 -16.76 44.12
C GLU A 50 -15.02 -16.66 43.63
N GLN A 51 -14.37 -17.80 43.39
CA GLN A 51 -12.99 -17.82 42.88
C GLN A 51 -12.91 -17.23 41.48
N VAL A 52 -13.82 -17.63 40.58
CA VAL A 52 -13.86 -17.07 39.23
C VAL A 52 -14.16 -15.57 39.28
N ALA A 53 -15.01 -15.10 40.20
CA ALA A 53 -15.24 -13.66 40.39
C ALA A 53 -13.93 -12.92 40.76
N HIS A 54 -13.13 -13.47 41.67
CA HIS A 54 -11.84 -12.90 42.07
C HIS A 54 -10.83 -12.87 40.92
N GLU A 55 -10.78 -13.94 40.12
CA GLU A 55 -9.89 -14.01 38.95
C GLU A 55 -10.34 -13.06 37.83
N VAL A 56 -11.65 -12.88 37.61
CA VAL A 56 -12.16 -11.87 36.67
C VAL A 56 -11.80 -10.46 37.15
N ILE A 57 -11.94 -10.18 38.44
CA ILE A 57 -11.50 -8.92 39.06
C ILE A 57 -10.01 -8.69 38.83
N ALA A 58 -9.17 -9.71 39.02
CA ALA A 58 -7.73 -9.65 38.79
C ALA A 58 -7.44 -9.40 37.31
N TRP A 59 -8.09 -10.12 36.40
CA TRP A 59 -7.95 -9.96 34.96
C TRP A 59 -8.29 -8.53 34.50
N VAL A 60 -9.39 -7.93 34.98
CA VAL A 60 -9.75 -6.55 34.60
C VAL A 60 -8.67 -5.55 35.01
N LYS A 61 -8.03 -5.76 36.17
CA LYS A 61 -6.95 -4.89 36.67
C LYS A 61 -5.66 -4.99 35.86
N THR A 62 -5.40 -6.13 35.20
CA THR A 62 -4.21 -6.30 34.35
C THR A 62 -4.40 -5.73 32.94
N GLN A 63 -5.65 -5.40 32.56
CA GLN A 63 -5.94 -4.87 31.23
C GLN A 63 -5.54 -3.41 31.07
N PRO A 64 -5.13 -2.99 29.84
CA PRO A 64 -4.85 -1.59 29.56
C PRO A 64 -6.06 -0.69 29.83
N ASP A 65 -5.83 0.47 30.43
CA ASP A 65 -6.89 1.45 30.74
C ASP A 65 -7.70 1.87 29.50
N GLU A 66 -7.07 1.96 28.33
CA GLU A 66 -7.76 2.27 27.08
C GLU A 66 -8.81 1.21 26.72
N LEU A 67 -8.52 -0.07 26.99
CA LEU A 67 -9.45 -1.16 26.73
C LEU A 67 -10.62 -1.12 27.71
N VAL A 68 -10.34 -1.03 29.00
CA VAL A 68 -11.35 -1.05 30.07
C VAL A 68 -12.27 0.17 30.00
N SER A 69 -11.72 1.37 29.79
CA SER A 69 -12.51 2.59 29.56
C SER A 69 -13.30 2.56 28.25
N GLY A 70 -12.95 1.66 27.33
CA GLY A 70 -13.59 1.46 26.03
C GLY A 70 -14.74 0.45 26.02
N PHE A 71 -15.08 -0.19 27.14
CA PHE A 71 -16.09 -1.25 27.22
C PHE A 71 -17.48 -0.85 26.74
N ASP A 72 -17.94 0.36 27.06
CA ASP A 72 -19.16 0.92 26.50
C ASP A 72 -19.06 1.01 24.97
N LEU A 73 -18.03 1.70 24.46
CA LEU A 73 -17.91 1.98 23.04
C LEU A 73 -17.78 0.72 22.17
N LEU A 74 -17.06 -0.30 22.64
CA LEU A 74 -16.92 -1.55 21.90
C LEU A 74 -18.19 -2.39 21.92
N SER A 75 -19.08 -2.17 22.88
CA SER A 75 -20.34 -2.91 23.02
C SER A 75 -21.47 -2.33 22.17
N GLN A 76 -21.34 -1.09 21.71
CA GLN A 76 -22.36 -0.41 20.90
C GLN A 76 -22.53 -1.02 19.50
N SER A 77 -23.79 -1.23 19.13
CA SER A 77 -24.25 -1.64 17.81
C SER A 77 -23.94 -0.60 16.73
N HIS A 78 -24.14 -0.97 15.46
CA HIS A 78 -23.95 -0.03 14.35
C HIS A 78 -24.89 1.17 14.42
N THR A 79 -26.13 0.96 14.88
CA THR A 79 -27.15 2.01 14.99
C THR A 79 -26.81 2.98 16.12
N GLU A 80 -26.38 2.49 17.27
CA GLU A 80 -25.96 3.32 18.41
C GLU A 80 -24.74 4.18 18.04
N LEU A 81 -23.73 3.63 17.36
CA LEU A 81 -22.59 4.43 16.88
C LEU A 81 -22.98 5.48 15.84
N LYS A 82 -24.02 5.24 15.04
CA LYS A 82 -24.55 6.23 14.10
C LYS A 82 -25.25 7.37 14.85
N GLU A 83 -26.00 7.04 15.89
CA GLU A 83 -26.68 8.04 16.72
C GLU A 83 -25.66 8.87 17.52
N LEU A 84 -24.68 8.21 18.11
CA LEU A 84 -23.57 8.89 18.78
C LEU A 84 -22.82 9.84 17.84
N ARG A 85 -22.65 9.46 16.56
CA ARG A 85 -22.10 10.35 15.53
C ARG A 85 -23.00 11.56 15.25
N ARG A 86 -24.32 11.39 15.23
CA ARG A 86 -25.26 12.51 15.03
C ARG A 86 -25.18 13.51 16.17
N ILE A 87 -25.12 13.03 17.41
CA ILE A 87 -25.03 13.86 18.61
C ILE A 87 -23.68 14.60 18.69
N THR A 88 -22.58 13.88 18.49
CA THR A 88 -21.23 14.41 18.75
C THR A 88 -20.52 14.98 17.52
N GLY A 89 -21.04 14.72 16.31
CA GLY A 89 -20.36 14.97 15.03
C GLY A 89 -19.16 14.07 14.74
N ARG A 90 -18.75 13.19 15.66
CA ARG A 90 -17.53 12.37 15.55
C ARG A 90 -17.82 10.94 15.11
N VAL A 91 -16.91 10.36 14.31
CA VAL A 91 -17.04 8.98 13.83
C VAL A 91 -16.30 8.02 14.75
N PHE A 92 -17.03 7.18 15.48
CA PHE A 92 -16.43 6.25 16.45
C PHE A 92 -16.26 4.80 15.96
N THR A 93 -16.82 4.44 14.79
CA THR A 93 -16.76 3.07 14.24
C THR A 93 -15.35 2.48 14.18
N ARG A 94 -14.34 3.28 13.81
CA ARG A 94 -12.95 2.81 13.76
C ARG A 94 -12.40 2.51 15.15
N LYS A 95 -12.70 3.36 16.13
CA LYS A 95 -12.26 3.17 17.52
C LYS A 95 -12.95 1.95 18.15
N ALA A 96 -14.26 1.79 17.95
CA ALA A 96 -15.00 0.61 18.41
C ALA A 96 -14.43 -0.70 17.84
N ASN A 97 -14.23 -0.78 16.52
CA ASN A 97 -13.66 -1.99 15.89
C ASN A 97 -12.23 -2.30 16.39
N ARG A 98 -11.43 -1.27 16.65
CA ARG A 98 -10.09 -1.40 17.24
C ARG A 98 -10.15 -1.99 18.65
N LEU A 99 -11.05 -1.48 19.49
CA LEU A 99 -11.26 -1.98 20.85
C LEU A 99 -11.74 -3.43 20.85
N ARG A 100 -12.70 -3.79 19.97
CA ARG A 100 -13.14 -5.20 19.83
C ARG A 100 -12.02 -6.13 19.43
N ARG A 101 -11.17 -5.73 18.49
CA ARG A 101 -9.96 -6.50 18.14
C ARG A 101 -9.05 -6.69 19.35
N ASN A 102 -8.73 -5.62 20.06
CA ASN A 102 -7.83 -5.71 21.20
C ASN A 102 -8.46 -6.59 22.31
N LEU A 103 -9.77 -6.51 22.53
CA LEU A 103 -10.47 -7.42 23.43
C LEU A 103 -10.35 -8.88 22.98
N ARG A 104 -10.65 -9.17 21.70
CA ARG A 104 -10.53 -10.51 21.10
C ARG A 104 -9.14 -11.10 21.29
N ARG A 105 -8.10 -10.32 21.02
CA ARG A 105 -6.70 -10.73 21.19
C ARG A 105 -6.38 -11.10 22.64
N VAL A 106 -6.89 -10.32 23.60
CA VAL A 106 -6.66 -10.58 25.04
C VAL A 106 -7.38 -11.84 25.50
N ILE A 107 -8.62 -12.07 25.06
CA ILE A 107 -9.43 -13.22 25.49
C ILE A 107 -9.27 -14.46 24.60
N GLY A 108 -8.41 -14.40 23.57
CA GLY A 108 -8.21 -15.50 22.62
C GLY A 108 -9.42 -15.82 21.73
N LEU A 109 -10.33 -14.86 21.52
CA LEU A 109 -11.54 -15.04 20.72
C LEU A 109 -11.25 -14.80 19.23
N LEU A 110 -11.48 -15.82 18.40
CA LEU A 110 -11.34 -15.68 16.94
C LEU A 110 -12.41 -14.74 16.36
N PRO A 111 -12.10 -13.96 15.30
CA PRO A 111 -13.05 -13.04 14.68
C PRO A 111 -14.36 -13.69 14.20
N GLU A 112 -14.29 -14.95 13.77
CA GLU A 112 -15.44 -15.74 13.31
C GLU A 112 -16.36 -16.24 14.45
N HIS A 113 -15.90 -16.14 15.70
CA HIS A 113 -16.70 -16.47 16.87
C HIS A 113 -17.22 -15.23 17.60
N ASP A 114 -16.86 -14.02 17.15
CA ASP A 114 -17.34 -12.76 17.72
C ASP A 114 -18.69 -12.36 17.14
N ALA A 115 -19.76 -12.85 17.78
CA ALA A 115 -21.14 -12.55 17.40
C ALA A 115 -21.45 -11.03 17.41
N VAL A 116 -20.83 -10.27 18.32
CA VAL A 116 -21.03 -8.82 18.41
C VAL A 116 -20.44 -8.12 17.19
N GLN A 117 -19.23 -8.49 16.78
CA GLN A 117 -18.59 -7.96 15.57
C GLN A 117 -19.34 -8.39 14.29
N GLN A 118 -19.80 -9.64 14.21
CA GLN A 118 -20.58 -10.12 13.07
C GLN A 118 -21.89 -9.36 12.91
N ASN A 119 -22.65 -9.20 14.00
CA ASN A 119 -23.88 -8.41 14.00
C ASN A 119 -23.61 -6.95 13.59
N PHE A 120 -22.52 -6.37 14.08
CA PHE A 120 -22.08 -5.04 13.71
C PHE A 120 -21.81 -4.90 12.20
N ASP A 121 -21.03 -5.81 11.62
CA ASP A 121 -20.66 -5.77 10.20
C ASP A 121 -21.84 -6.08 9.28
N ASN A 122 -22.75 -6.97 9.70
CA ASN A 122 -24.01 -7.27 9.01
C ASN A 122 -24.91 -6.04 8.98
N ALA A 123 -25.17 -5.42 10.14
CA ALA A 123 -25.98 -4.21 10.23
C ALA A 123 -25.40 -3.06 9.39
N ARG A 124 -24.07 -2.91 9.40
CA ARG A 124 -23.37 -1.93 8.55
C ARG A 124 -23.55 -2.21 7.06
N THR A 125 -23.50 -3.47 6.66
CA THR A 125 -23.68 -3.87 5.26
C THR A 125 -25.11 -3.67 4.80
N ILE A 126 -26.10 -4.09 5.60
CA ILE A 126 -27.52 -3.87 5.35
C ILE A 126 -27.81 -2.37 5.19
N SER A 127 -27.30 -1.55 6.12
CA SER A 127 -27.50 -0.10 6.03
C SER A 127 -26.83 0.54 4.80
N ALA A 128 -25.74 -0.02 4.29
CA ALA A 128 -25.10 0.48 3.07
C ALA A 128 -25.86 0.05 1.80
N LYS A 129 -26.49 -1.12 1.82
CA LYS A 129 -27.33 -1.62 0.72
C LYS A 129 -28.66 -0.87 0.62
N SER A 130 -29.25 -0.48 1.74
CA SER A 130 -30.53 0.25 1.75
C SER A 130 -30.42 1.71 1.33
N PHE A 131 -29.23 2.30 1.33
CA PHE A 131 -29.02 3.71 0.97
C PHE A 131 -28.70 3.85 -0.52
N ILE A 132 -29.69 4.24 -1.32
CA ILE A 132 -29.53 4.51 -2.76
C ILE A 132 -28.83 5.86 -2.96
N ILE A 133 -27.74 5.86 -3.73
CA ILE A 133 -26.97 7.06 -4.06
C ILE A 133 -27.27 7.53 -5.48
N VAL A 134 -27.34 6.60 -6.43
CA VAL A 134 -27.66 6.90 -7.84
C VAL A 134 -28.98 6.23 -8.15
N PRO A 135 -30.10 6.97 -8.12
CA PRO A 135 -31.38 6.44 -8.53
C PRO A 135 -31.43 6.30 -10.05
N ASP A 136 -32.04 5.22 -10.52
CA ASP A 136 -32.45 5.06 -11.91
C ASP A 136 -33.97 5.17 -11.97
N ALA A 137 -34.47 6.22 -12.63
CA ALA A 137 -35.89 6.56 -12.66
C ALA A 137 -36.70 5.63 -13.56
N GLU A 138 -36.06 5.05 -14.59
CA GLU A 138 -36.70 4.15 -15.55
C GLU A 138 -36.66 2.70 -15.06
N HIS A 139 -35.59 2.35 -14.34
CA HIS A 139 -35.32 1.01 -13.85
C HIS A 139 -34.89 1.03 -12.39
N PRO A 140 -35.82 1.14 -11.41
CA PRO A 140 -35.49 1.21 -9.99
C PRO A 140 -34.55 0.09 -9.51
N GLU A 141 -34.65 -1.10 -10.10
CA GLU A 141 -33.79 -2.27 -9.85
C GLU A 141 -32.32 -2.07 -10.24
N ARG A 142 -32.01 -1.10 -11.10
CA ARG A 142 -30.65 -0.72 -11.53
C ARG A 142 -30.05 0.40 -10.68
N SER A 143 -30.80 0.93 -9.73
CA SER A 143 -30.31 1.96 -8.81
C SER A 143 -29.07 1.47 -8.04
N LEU A 144 -28.08 2.33 -7.90
CA LEU A 144 -26.83 1.98 -7.22
C LEU A 144 -26.87 2.41 -5.76
N SER A 145 -26.71 1.43 -4.87
CA SER A 145 -26.58 1.69 -3.43
C SER A 145 -25.18 2.19 -3.07
N ALA A 146 -25.04 2.70 -1.84
CA ALA A 146 -23.73 3.02 -1.27
C ALA A 146 -22.81 1.80 -1.21
N HIS A 147 -23.37 0.61 -1.00
CA HIS A 147 -22.62 -0.63 -1.07
C HIS A 147 -22.07 -0.88 -2.48
N ASP A 148 -22.88 -0.71 -3.52
CA ASP A 148 -22.48 -1.03 -4.91
C ASP A 148 -21.39 -0.10 -5.41
N LEU A 149 -21.52 1.20 -5.15
CA LEU A 149 -20.46 2.18 -5.46
C LEU A 149 -19.17 1.86 -4.71
N ARG A 150 -19.25 1.45 -3.43
CA ARG A 150 -18.08 1.04 -2.66
C ARG A 150 -17.40 -0.18 -3.27
N GLN A 151 -18.16 -1.20 -3.67
CA GLN A 151 -17.61 -2.39 -4.32
C GLN A 151 -16.99 -2.05 -5.69
N PHE A 152 -17.65 -1.20 -6.48
CA PHE A 152 -17.11 -0.72 -7.75
C PHE A 152 -15.76 -0.02 -7.56
N HIS A 153 -15.68 0.93 -6.62
CA HIS A 153 -14.42 1.63 -6.30
C HIS A 153 -13.34 0.67 -5.78
N LEU A 154 -13.71 -0.34 -4.99
CA LEU A 154 -12.79 -1.34 -4.49
C LEU A 154 -12.21 -2.18 -5.63
N ARG A 155 -13.05 -2.74 -6.51
CA ARG A 155 -12.64 -3.51 -7.70
C ARG A 155 -11.74 -2.70 -8.62
N ARG A 156 -12.10 -1.43 -8.86
CA ARG A 156 -11.28 -0.51 -9.65
C ARG A 156 -9.92 -0.28 -9.01
N SER A 157 -9.88 -0.01 -7.72
CA SER A 157 -8.63 0.22 -7.02
C SER A 157 -7.76 -1.04 -6.93
N TYR A 158 -8.36 -2.22 -6.84
CA TYR A 158 -7.70 -3.51 -6.92
C TYR A 158 -7.03 -3.70 -8.29
N ALA A 159 -7.77 -3.47 -9.38
CA ALA A 159 -7.24 -3.57 -10.74
C ALA A 159 -6.05 -2.63 -10.98
N VAL A 160 -6.10 -1.39 -10.45
CA VAL A 160 -4.96 -0.46 -10.50
C VAL A 160 -3.76 -0.99 -9.73
N ASN A 161 -3.97 -1.56 -8.54
CA ASN A 161 -2.86 -2.11 -7.76
C ASN A 161 -2.20 -3.29 -8.50
N LEU A 162 -3.01 -4.16 -9.11
CA LEU A 162 -2.51 -5.30 -9.88
C LEU A 162 -1.73 -4.84 -11.12
N ALA A 163 -2.23 -3.86 -11.87
CA ALA A 163 -1.51 -3.33 -13.02
C ALA A 163 -0.17 -2.67 -12.64
N ILE A 164 -0.10 -2.00 -11.49
CA ILE A 164 1.17 -1.44 -10.98
C ILE A 164 2.11 -2.57 -10.56
N ALA A 165 1.61 -3.60 -9.88
CA ALA A 165 2.36 -4.79 -9.49
C ALA A 165 3.00 -5.47 -10.70
N ASP A 166 2.20 -5.75 -11.73
CA ASP A 166 2.66 -6.36 -12.97
C ASP A 166 3.69 -5.47 -13.68
N GLY A 167 3.50 -4.14 -13.67
CA GLY A 167 4.48 -3.20 -14.20
C GLY A 167 5.80 -3.19 -13.44
N ILE A 168 5.77 -3.35 -12.10
CA ILE A 168 7.00 -3.49 -11.31
C ILE A 168 7.71 -4.78 -11.69
N HIS A 169 6.98 -5.90 -11.76
CA HIS A 169 7.53 -7.19 -12.11
C HIS A 169 8.21 -7.17 -13.48
N ASP A 170 7.51 -6.66 -14.50
CA ASP A 170 8.02 -6.55 -15.87
C ASP A 170 9.32 -5.74 -15.92
N LEU A 171 9.38 -4.59 -15.23
CA LEU A 171 10.62 -3.82 -15.15
C LEU A 171 11.72 -4.58 -14.40
N ALA A 172 11.39 -5.17 -13.25
CA ALA A 172 12.39 -5.80 -12.40
C ALA A 172 13.02 -7.02 -13.08
N VAL A 173 12.21 -7.91 -13.64
CA VAL A 173 12.69 -9.17 -14.21
C VAL A 173 13.15 -8.98 -15.66
N ASN A 174 12.31 -8.44 -16.54
CA ASN A 174 12.61 -8.42 -17.98
C ASN A 174 13.58 -7.30 -18.38
N PHE A 175 13.69 -6.24 -17.58
CA PHE A 175 14.62 -5.13 -17.84
C PHE A 175 15.81 -5.16 -16.88
N LEU A 176 15.59 -5.14 -15.56
CA LEU A 176 16.69 -5.06 -14.59
C LEU A 176 17.38 -6.41 -14.31
N ASN A 177 16.83 -7.53 -14.81
CA ASN A 177 17.33 -8.87 -14.52
C ASN A 177 17.45 -9.15 -13.02
N HIS A 178 16.47 -8.67 -12.24
CA HIS A 178 16.35 -8.92 -10.81
C HIS A 178 15.63 -10.24 -10.56
N GLU A 179 15.91 -10.84 -9.42
CA GLU A 179 15.24 -12.05 -8.95
C GLU A 179 14.04 -11.68 -8.07
N GLY A 180 12.98 -12.50 -8.15
CA GLY A 180 11.75 -12.32 -7.38
C GLY A 180 11.70 -13.22 -6.15
N LEU A 181 11.48 -12.60 -4.99
CA LEU A 181 11.27 -13.24 -3.69
C LEU A 181 9.85 -12.98 -3.20
N PHE A 182 9.18 -14.05 -2.76
CA PHE A 182 7.92 -14.00 -2.05
C PHE A 182 8.17 -14.24 -0.56
N LEU A 183 7.93 -13.21 0.26
CA LEU A 183 8.16 -13.25 1.69
C LEU A 183 6.85 -13.39 2.45
N THR A 184 6.85 -14.24 3.47
CA THR A 184 5.77 -14.33 4.48
C THR A 184 6.39 -14.13 5.85
N LEU A 185 6.35 -12.90 6.35
CA LEU A 185 7.02 -12.49 7.58
C LEU A 185 6.00 -12.29 8.71
N THR A 186 6.18 -13.01 9.80
CA THR A 186 5.32 -12.99 10.99
C THR A 186 6.07 -12.42 12.19
N LEU A 187 5.32 -12.12 13.25
CA LEU A 187 5.90 -11.78 14.54
C LEU A 187 5.99 -13.03 15.42
N PRO A 188 6.95 -13.05 16.38
CA PRO A 188 7.00 -14.08 17.40
C PRO A 188 5.70 -14.18 18.22
N ALA A 189 5.44 -15.34 18.81
CA ALA A 189 4.20 -15.63 19.55
C ALA A 189 3.93 -14.65 20.71
N GLU A 190 4.96 -14.06 21.31
CA GLU A 190 4.84 -13.04 22.37
C GLU A 190 3.99 -11.83 21.95
N TYR A 191 3.95 -11.50 20.65
CA TYR A 191 3.15 -10.39 20.14
C TYR A 191 1.66 -10.72 20.04
N ARG A 192 1.24 -11.98 20.23
CA ARG A 192 -0.19 -12.35 20.31
C ARG A 192 -0.89 -11.65 21.49
N ASN A 193 -0.17 -11.51 22.59
CA ASN A 193 -0.68 -10.99 23.86
C ASN A 193 -0.59 -9.47 23.98
N CYS A 194 -0.09 -8.77 22.95
CA CYS A 194 -0.01 -7.31 22.94
C CYS A 194 -1.15 -6.69 22.12
N SER A 195 -1.31 -5.36 22.25
CA SER A 195 -2.30 -4.66 21.42
C SER A 195 -1.95 -4.76 19.93
N TYR A 196 -2.96 -4.70 19.08
CA TYR A 196 -2.77 -4.71 17.63
C TYR A 196 -1.84 -3.57 17.19
N GLU A 197 -1.93 -2.40 17.82
CA GLU A 197 -1.10 -1.24 17.52
C GLU A 197 0.38 -1.51 17.79
N GLN A 198 0.69 -2.16 18.92
CA GLN A 198 2.05 -2.54 19.29
C GLN A 198 2.61 -3.54 18.29
N ALA A 199 1.87 -4.60 17.97
CA ALA A 199 2.27 -5.60 16.98
C ALA A 199 2.50 -4.95 15.59
N LYS A 200 1.56 -4.10 15.14
CA LYS A 200 1.66 -3.40 13.86
C LYS A 200 2.87 -2.46 13.80
N ALA A 201 3.14 -1.74 14.89
CA ALA A 201 4.29 -0.86 14.99
C ALA A 201 5.59 -1.66 14.89
N GLU A 202 5.67 -2.80 15.58
CA GLU A 202 6.85 -3.66 15.60
C GLU A 202 7.15 -4.28 14.24
N ILE A 203 6.18 -4.94 13.61
CA ILE A 203 6.39 -5.57 12.31
C ILE A 203 6.80 -4.52 11.27
N GLY A 204 6.17 -3.34 11.31
CA GLY A 204 6.52 -2.20 10.47
C GLY A 204 7.93 -1.67 10.75
N ARG A 205 8.38 -1.66 12.01
CA ARG A 205 9.75 -1.25 12.42
C ARG A 205 10.79 -2.21 11.88
N ARG A 206 10.57 -3.52 12.00
CA ARG A 206 11.45 -4.58 11.46
C ARG A 206 11.60 -4.44 9.94
N TRP A 207 10.49 -4.33 9.22
CA TRP A 207 10.55 -4.15 7.76
C TRP A 207 11.18 -2.81 7.32
N LYS A 208 10.94 -1.72 8.04
CA LYS A 208 11.63 -0.43 7.79
C LYS A 208 13.13 -0.54 8.00
N ARG A 209 13.60 -1.33 8.97
CA ARG A 209 15.02 -1.57 9.22
C ARG A 209 15.69 -2.23 8.02
N VAL A 210 15.11 -3.29 7.46
CA VAL A 210 15.61 -3.98 6.25
C VAL A 210 15.76 -2.99 5.09
N ARG A 211 14.68 -2.26 4.76
CA ARG A 211 14.69 -1.29 3.66
C ARG A 211 15.69 -0.15 3.87
N ARG A 212 15.90 0.29 5.12
CA ARG A 212 16.90 1.32 5.45
C ARG A 212 18.32 0.79 5.23
N LYS A 213 18.63 -0.43 5.71
CA LYS A 213 19.93 -1.05 5.50
C LYS A 213 20.24 -1.21 4.00
N ALA A 214 19.25 -1.67 3.21
CA ALA A 214 19.41 -1.81 1.76
C ALA A 214 19.68 -0.47 1.08
N ARG A 215 18.92 0.58 1.42
CA ARG A 215 19.13 1.93 0.90
C ARG A 215 20.53 2.48 1.22
N ASN A 216 21.02 2.25 2.44
CA ASN A 216 22.35 2.72 2.85
C ASN A 216 23.49 2.05 2.06
N ARG A 217 23.23 0.87 1.48
CA ARG A 217 24.14 0.15 0.57
C ARG A 217 23.86 0.43 -0.91
N ASP A 218 23.02 1.42 -1.21
CA ASP A 218 22.56 1.71 -2.57
C ASP A 218 21.91 0.52 -3.29
N ILE A 219 21.28 -0.39 -2.54
CA ILE A 219 20.60 -1.56 -3.08
C ILE A 219 19.16 -1.18 -3.43
N LEU A 220 18.85 -1.26 -4.72
CA LEU A 220 17.51 -1.05 -5.24
C LEU A 220 16.60 -2.22 -4.84
N LEU A 221 15.54 -1.90 -4.09
CA LEU A 221 14.45 -2.81 -3.81
C LEU A 221 13.19 -2.35 -4.54
N LEU A 222 12.55 -3.27 -5.26
CA LEU A 222 11.28 -3.06 -5.94
C LEU A 222 10.24 -4.09 -5.47
N GLY A 223 8.96 -3.79 -5.62
CA GLY A 223 7.89 -4.77 -5.39
C GLY A 223 6.69 -4.21 -4.64
N MET A 224 6.01 -5.06 -3.87
CA MET A 224 4.83 -4.67 -3.10
C MET A 224 4.75 -5.40 -1.75
N THR A 225 4.12 -4.76 -0.77
CA THR A 225 3.81 -5.34 0.53
C THR A 225 2.31 -5.34 0.75
N ALA A 226 1.77 -6.43 1.26
CA ALA A 226 0.49 -6.48 1.92
C ALA A 226 0.70 -6.79 3.42
N LEU A 227 0.22 -5.89 4.27
CA LEU A 227 0.05 -6.19 5.69
C LEU A 227 -1.35 -6.80 5.84
N GLU A 228 -1.43 -8.01 6.34
CA GLU A 228 -2.68 -8.75 6.57
C GLU A 228 -2.77 -9.18 8.04
N LEU A 229 -3.96 -9.54 8.49
CA LEU A 229 -4.19 -10.11 9.80
C LEU A 229 -4.21 -11.64 9.67
N HIS A 230 -3.48 -12.32 10.56
CA HIS A 230 -3.64 -13.76 10.73
C HIS A 230 -4.96 -14.07 11.47
N GLU A 231 -5.32 -15.34 11.63
CA GLU A 231 -6.55 -15.78 12.31
C GLU A 231 -6.63 -15.26 13.76
N ASP A 232 -5.49 -15.15 14.44
CA ASP A 232 -5.34 -14.58 15.79
C ASP A 232 -5.25 -13.04 15.79
N GLU A 233 -5.59 -12.41 14.67
CA GLU A 233 -5.46 -10.97 14.39
C GLU A 233 -4.03 -10.40 14.54
N THR A 234 -3.00 -11.26 14.58
CA THR A 234 -1.61 -10.82 14.61
C THR A 234 -1.20 -10.39 13.19
N PRO A 235 -0.67 -9.16 13.03
CA PRO A 235 -0.30 -8.68 11.71
C PRO A 235 0.89 -9.47 11.15
N HIS A 236 0.83 -9.82 9.88
CA HIS A 236 1.95 -10.41 9.13
C HIS A 236 2.07 -9.74 7.76
N TYR A 237 3.27 -9.81 7.18
CA TYR A 237 3.55 -9.29 5.84
C TYR A 237 3.57 -10.41 4.81
N HIS A 238 2.85 -10.20 3.71
CA HIS A 238 3.15 -10.83 2.43
C HIS A 238 3.85 -9.81 1.53
N ILE A 239 5.04 -10.15 1.04
CA ILE A 239 5.87 -9.24 0.27
C ILE A 239 6.28 -9.90 -1.03
N GLN A 240 6.03 -9.23 -2.14
CA GLN A 240 6.78 -9.49 -3.37
C GLN A 240 7.93 -8.52 -3.42
N LEU A 241 9.14 -9.05 -3.44
CA LEU A 241 10.37 -8.29 -3.44
C LEU A 241 11.20 -8.67 -4.64
N TYR A 242 11.69 -7.67 -5.37
CA TYR A 242 12.66 -7.87 -6.43
C TYR A 242 13.98 -7.21 -6.07
N VAL A 243 15.06 -7.96 -6.27
CA VAL A 243 16.43 -7.56 -5.92
C VAL A 243 17.41 -8.12 -6.95
N SER A 244 18.51 -7.41 -7.21
CA SER A 244 19.60 -7.93 -8.04
C SER A 244 20.15 -9.24 -7.45
N ALA A 245 20.46 -10.21 -8.30
CA ALA A 245 21.05 -11.50 -7.91
C ALA A 245 22.31 -11.33 -7.03
N GLU A 246 23.15 -10.35 -7.37
CA GLU A 246 24.37 -9.97 -6.63
C GLU A 246 24.11 -9.62 -5.16
N HIS A 247 22.93 -9.09 -4.84
CA HIS A 247 22.58 -8.61 -3.50
C HIS A 247 21.58 -9.51 -2.77
N ARG A 248 21.11 -10.58 -3.40
CA ARG A 248 20.08 -11.45 -2.86
C ARG A 248 20.45 -12.03 -1.50
N ALA A 249 21.59 -12.73 -1.43
CA ALA A 249 22.03 -13.39 -0.20
C ALA A 249 22.13 -12.41 0.98
N TRP A 250 22.68 -11.22 0.71
CA TRP A 250 22.77 -10.16 1.70
C TRP A 250 21.38 -9.65 2.14
N VAL A 251 20.43 -9.47 1.22
CA VAL A 251 19.07 -9.04 1.56
C VAL A 251 18.32 -10.10 2.38
N GLU A 252 18.44 -11.37 2.04
CA GLU A 252 17.87 -12.48 2.82
C GLU A 252 18.43 -12.49 4.25
N GLU A 253 19.74 -12.34 4.41
CA GLU A 253 20.39 -12.22 5.73
C GLU A 253 19.80 -11.05 6.54
N GLN A 254 19.61 -9.88 5.93
CA GLN A 254 19.02 -8.74 6.64
C GLN A 254 17.55 -8.93 7.00
N ILE A 255 16.80 -9.70 6.19
CA ILE A 255 15.43 -10.08 6.52
C ILE A 255 15.44 -10.98 7.75
N LEU A 256 16.28 -12.01 7.77
CA LEU A 256 16.38 -12.95 8.90
C LEU A 256 16.91 -12.28 10.18
N ASP A 257 17.86 -11.34 10.08
CA ASP A 257 18.31 -10.51 11.20
C ASP A 257 17.18 -9.64 11.78
N ALA A 258 16.31 -9.10 10.92
CA ALA A 258 15.16 -8.32 11.37
C ALA A 258 14.01 -9.19 11.88
N PHE A 259 13.93 -10.44 11.43
CA PHE A 259 12.87 -11.40 11.74
C PHE A 259 13.48 -12.75 12.18
N PRO A 260 14.09 -12.82 13.37
CA PRO A 260 14.81 -14.01 13.80
C PRO A 260 13.92 -15.24 13.98
N ASN A 261 12.62 -15.05 14.24
CA ASN A 261 11.62 -16.13 14.29
C ASN A 261 11.38 -16.82 12.94
N GLU A 262 11.98 -16.31 11.85
CA GLU A 262 11.90 -16.89 10.52
C GLU A 262 13.07 -17.81 10.19
N LEU A 263 14.11 -17.84 11.03
CA LEU A 263 15.30 -18.66 10.79
C LEU A 263 14.94 -20.15 10.66
N ASP A 264 14.15 -20.67 11.60
CA ASP A 264 13.76 -22.09 11.64
C ASP A 264 12.79 -22.48 10.51
N ARG A 265 12.14 -21.48 9.90
CA ARG A 265 11.18 -21.67 8.79
C ARG A 265 11.58 -20.90 7.54
N ARG A 266 12.89 -20.73 7.31
CA ARG A 266 13.44 -19.89 6.23
C ARG A 266 12.85 -20.25 4.87
N ASP A 267 12.80 -21.53 4.55
CA ASP A 267 12.31 -22.04 3.26
C ASP A 267 10.81 -21.80 3.07
N ASP A 268 10.07 -21.61 4.17
CA ASP A 268 8.68 -21.21 4.15
C ASP A 268 8.48 -19.69 4.11
N ALA A 269 9.33 -18.96 4.81
CA ALA A 269 9.29 -17.52 4.94
C ALA A 269 9.79 -16.80 3.69
N ILE A 270 10.73 -17.38 2.94
CA ILE A 270 11.37 -16.79 1.76
C ILE A 270 11.31 -17.80 0.60
N LYS A 271 10.45 -17.54 -0.38
CA LYS A 271 10.27 -18.41 -1.56
C LYS A 271 10.59 -17.67 -2.85
N ASP A 272 11.02 -18.39 -3.89
CA ASP A 272 11.13 -17.81 -5.22
C ASP A 272 9.77 -17.53 -5.85
N ILE A 273 9.62 -16.38 -6.50
CA ILE A 273 8.46 -16.09 -7.35
C ILE A 273 8.65 -16.81 -8.68
N ARG A 274 8.00 -17.98 -8.82
CA ARG A 274 7.93 -18.71 -10.10
C ARG A 274 6.72 -18.30 -10.94
N ASP A 275 5.61 -17.96 -10.28
CA ASP A 275 4.36 -17.50 -10.90
C ASP A 275 3.95 -16.16 -10.28
N VAL A 276 4.16 -15.10 -11.04
CA VAL A 276 3.90 -13.72 -10.61
C VAL A 276 2.42 -13.45 -10.52
N ALA A 277 1.61 -13.99 -11.43
CA ALA A 277 0.17 -13.78 -11.40
C ALA A 277 -0.42 -14.39 -10.12
N ARG A 278 0.05 -15.59 -9.74
CA ARG A 278 -0.33 -16.22 -8.47
C ARG A 278 0.19 -15.44 -7.26
N ALA A 279 1.46 -15.00 -7.27
CA ALA A 279 2.01 -14.20 -6.18
C ALA A 279 1.23 -12.87 -5.99
N SER A 280 0.94 -12.16 -7.08
CA SER A 280 0.13 -10.94 -7.11
C SER A 280 -1.25 -11.16 -6.55
N ARG A 281 -1.99 -12.16 -7.06
CA ARG A 281 -3.33 -12.49 -6.54
C ARG A 281 -3.29 -12.85 -5.06
N TYR A 282 -2.29 -13.60 -4.63
CA TYR A 282 -2.16 -14.00 -3.23
C TYR A 282 -1.87 -12.79 -2.34
N THR A 283 -0.98 -11.88 -2.75
CA THR A 283 -0.65 -10.65 -2.00
C THR A 283 -1.80 -9.65 -1.97
N THR A 284 -2.73 -9.73 -2.92
CA THR A 284 -3.86 -8.80 -3.02
C THR A 284 -5.19 -9.40 -2.58
N LYS A 285 -5.22 -10.67 -2.13
CA LYS A 285 -6.45 -11.43 -1.83
C LYS A 285 -7.34 -10.73 -0.82
N ASP A 286 -6.75 -10.06 0.17
CA ASP A 286 -7.47 -9.39 1.26
C ASP A 286 -7.63 -7.89 1.05
N TYR A 287 -7.37 -7.39 -0.17
CA TYR A 287 -7.49 -5.97 -0.46
C TYR A 287 -8.92 -5.47 -0.22
N GLY A 288 -9.06 -4.51 0.71
CA GLY A 288 -10.34 -3.94 1.09
C GLY A 288 -10.93 -4.51 2.38
N LYS A 289 -10.35 -5.59 2.92
CA LYS A 289 -10.66 -6.05 4.28
C LYS A 289 -10.18 -5.02 5.31
N PRO A 290 -10.80 -4.98 6.51
CA PRO A 290 -10.35 -4.10 7.58
C PRO A 290 -8.87 -4.33 7.91
N GLU A 291 -8.12 -3.24 8.05
CA GLU A 291 -6.74 -3.26 8.58
C GLU A 291 -5.70 -3.95 7.71
N THR A 292 -6.10 -4.43 6.53
CA THR A 292 -5.21 -4.76 5.44
C THR A 292 -4.64 -3.49 4.81
N SER A 293 -3.33 -3.47 4.56
CA SER A 293 -2.69 -2.33 3.87
C SER A 293 -1.76 -2.80 2.76
N LEU A 294 -1.95 -2.23 1.56
CA LEU A 294 -1.11 -2.52 0.40
C LEU A 294 -0.24 -1.32 0.02
N THR A 295 1.07 -1.51 0.01
CA THR A 295 2.06 -0.48 -0.36
C THR A 295 3.04 -0.99 -1.40
N PHE A 296 3.62 -0.09 -2.18
CA PHE A 296 4.63 -0.43 -3.18
C PHE A 296 6.04 -0.09 -2.67
N ILE A 297 7.00 -0.93 -3.01
CA ILE A 297 8.42 -0.78 -2.69
C ILE A 297 9.11 -0.16 -3.92
N GLY A 298 9.93 0.86 -3.68
CA GLY A 298 10.69 1.55 -4.74
C GLY A 298 9.85 2.48 -5.64
N LEU A 299 8.56 2.64 -5.39
CA LEU A 299 7.69 3.59 -6.07
C LEU A 299 7.41 4.84 -5.23
N ARG A 300 7.02 5.93 -5.90
CA ARG A 300 6.59 7.17 -5.25
C ARG A 300 5.28 6.97 -4.49
N LYS A 301 5.13 7.69 -3.37
CA LYS A 301 3.92 7.61 -2.52
C LYS A 301 2.63 7.92 -3.28
N ASP A 302 2.69 8.76 -4.32
CA ASP A 302 1.53 9.18 -5.11
C ASP A 302 1.31 8.37 -6.40
N ILE A 303 2.02 7.24 -6.59
CA ILE A 303 1.90 6.44 -7.82
C ILE A 303 0.47 6.02 -8.11
N LYS A 304 -0.28 5.55 -7.11
CA LYS A 304 -1.68 5.11 -7.30
C LYS A 304 -2.56 6.24 -7.83
N ARG A 305 -2.34 7.47 -7.34
CA ARG A 305 -3.05 8.67 -7.80
C ARG A 305 -2.65 9.03 -9.22
N ARG A 306 -1.35 9.02 -9.55
CA ARG A 306 -0.85 9.30 -10.91
C ARG A 306 -1.40 8.31 -11.93
N TYR A 307 -1.27 7.02 -11.63
CA TYR A 307 -1.74 5.94 -12.48
C TYR A 307 -3.24 6.06 -12.76
N ARG A 308 -4.05 6.23 -11.70
CA ARG A 308 -5.49 6.44 -11.82
C ARG A 308 -5.83 7.72 -12.60
N GLY A 309 -5.11 8.81 -12.34
CA GLY A 309 -5.32 10.08 -13.02
C GLY A 309 -5.15 9.93 -14.53
N VAL A 310 -4.05 9.32 -14.98
CA VAL A 310 -3.82 9.05 -16.41
C VAL A 310 -4.85 8.09 -17.00
N TYR A 311 -5.19 7.02 -16.29
CA TYR A 311 -6.23 6.07 -16.71
C TYR A 311 -7.61 6.75 -16.87
N GLU A 312 -7.92 7.73 -16.02
CA GLU A 312 -9.15 8.53 -16.03
C GLU A 312 -9.10 9.73 -16.98
N GLY A 313 -7.98 9.98 -17.67
CA GLY A 313 -7.81 11.18 -18.50
C GLY A 313 -7.73 12.50 -17.71
N LYS A 314 -7.41 12.44 -16.41
CA LYS A 314 -7.23 13.61 -15.55
C LYS A 314 -5.84 14.20 -15.72
N ASN A 315 -5.74 15.52 -15.62
CA ASN A 315 -4.46 16.21 -15.69
C ASN A 315 -3.57 15.87 -14.48
N THR A 316 -2.39 15.33 -14.75
CA THR A 316 -1.34 15.09 -13.75
C THR A 316 -0.28 16.18 -13.89
N GLY A 317 -0.50 17.36 -13.28
CA GLY A 317 0.23 18.61 -13.58
C GLY A 317 1.78 18.60 -13.48
N THR A 318 2.41 17.51 -13.05
CA THR A 318 3.88 17.33 -13.05
C THR A 318 4.42 16.52 -14.23
N LEU A 319 3.56 16.01 -15.10
CA LEU A 319 3.94 15.22 -16.29
C LEU A 319 3.61 16.03 -17.54
N SER A 320 4.41 15.85 -18.59
CA SER A 320 4.09 16.42 -19.90
C SER A 320 2.83 15.77 -20.48
N GLU A 321 2.06 16.53 -21.25
CA GLU A 321 0.84 16.02 -21.93
C GLU A 321 1.17 14.80 -22.81
N TRP A 322 2.34 14.80 -23.43
CA TRP A 322 2.83 13.68 -24.21
C TRP A 322 3.00 12.39 -23.40
N ARG A 323 3.64 12.46 -22.21
CA ARG A 323 3.79 11.31 -21.30
C ARG A 323 2.42 10.76 -20.90
N VAL A 324 1.49 11.66 -20.56
CA VAL A 324 0.11 11.29 -20.16
C VAL A 324 -0.61 10.60 -21.31
N SER A 325 -0.58 11.18 -22.51
CA SER A 325 -1.21 10.62 -23.71
C SER A 325 -0.64 9.25 -24.05
N ARG A 326 0.69 9.12 -24.08
CA ARG A 326 1.35 7.85 -24.40
C ARG A 326 1.07 6.78 -23.34
N ALA A 327 1.20 7.11 -22.06
CA ALA A 327 0.87 6.18 -20.98
C ALA A 327 -0.60 5.74 -21.04
N SER A 328 -1.53 6.66 -21.32
CA SER A 328 -2.96 6.35 -21.50
C SER A 328 -3.20 5.40 -22.68
N GLN A 329 -2.54 5.62 -23.82
CA GLN A 329 -2.62 4.72 -24.97
C GLN A 329 -2.12 3.31 -24.62
N LEU A 330 -0.98 3.22 -23.95
CA LEU A 330 -0.37 1.96 -23.53
C LEU A 330 -1.25 1.20 -22.52
N MET A 331 -1.85 1.92 -21.56
CA MET A 331 -2.82 1.33 -20.61
C MET A 331 -4.06 0.79 -21.34
N LYS A 332 -4.59 1.51 -22.33
CA LYS A 332 -5.76 1.08 -23.13
C LYS A 332 -5.47 -0.17 -23.96
N GLN A 333 -4.28 -0.23 -24.55
CA GLN A 333 -3.85 -1.36 -25.37
C GLN A 333 -3.47 -2.59 -24.53
N LYS A 334 -3.28 -2.45 -23.21
CA LYS A 334 -2.78 -3.51 -22.30
C LYS A 334 -1.41 -4.07 -22.73
N THR A 335 -0.63 -3.31 -23.48
CA THR A 335 0.56 -3.80 -24.22
C THR A 335 1.89 -3.40 -23.59
N SER A 336 1.91 -2.76 -22.43
CA SER A 336 3.22 -2.43 -21.83
C SER A 336 3.17 -2.25 -20.32
N GLY A 337 3.93 -3.12 -19.66
CA GLY A 337 4.17 -3.16 -18.22
C GLY A 337 5.02 -1.98 -17.73
N GLY A 338 6.26 -2.26 -17.31
CA GLY A 338 7.12 -1.32 -16.58
C GLY A 338 7.34 0.03 -17.25
N ALA A 339 7.21 0.11 -18.58
CA ALA A 339 7.29 1.34 -19.35
C ALA A 339 6.28 2.41 -18.90
N VAL A 340 5.06 2.02 -18.53
CA VAL A 340 4.05 2.96 -18.00
C VAL A 340 4.56 3.62 -16.72
N LEU A 341 5.20 2.86 -15.82
CA LEU A 341 5.75 3.40 -14.58
C LEU A 341 6.88 4.41 -14.85
N LEU A 342 7.71 4.17 -15.86
CA LEU A 342 8.77 5.11 -16.29
C LEU A 342 8.18 6.40 -16.89
N LEU A 343 7.16 6.28 -17.75
CA LEU A 343 6.45 7.43 -18.32
C LEU A 343 5.79 8.29 -17.24
N LEU A 344 5.27 7.66 -16.18
CA LEU A 344 4.65 8.35 -15.04
C LEU A 344 5.66 8.95 -14.04
N ARG A 345 6.98 8.74 -14.25
CA ARG A 345 8.05 8.99 -13.27
C ARG A 345 7.67 8.40 -11.92
N GLY A 346 7.33 7.12 -11.96
CA GLY A 346 6.69 6.39 -10.88
C GLY A 346 7.64 5.89 -9.81
N PHE A 347 8.95 5.85 -10.09
CA PHE A 347 9.95 5.34 -9.16
C PHE A 347 10.38 6.38 -8.16
N SER A 348 10.67 5.95 -6.93
CA SER A 348 11.26 6.80 -5.91
C SER A 348 12.73 7.10 -6.18
N ASP A 349 13.42 6.19 -6.87
CA ASP A 349 14.78 6.40 -7.35
C ASP A 349 14.73 7.18 -8.67
N GLU A 350 15.38 8.34 -8.69
CA GLU A 350 15.36 9.21 -9.86
C GLU A 350 16.19 8.66 -11.03
N ARG A 351 17.20 7.82 -10.77
CA ARG A 351 18.02 7.19 -11.81
C ARG A 351 17.17 6.30 -12.71
N LEU A 352 16.23 5.54 -12.12
CA LEU A 352 15.25 4.77 -12.90
C LEU A 352 14.36 5.66 -13.77
N ASN A 353 13.83 6.75 -13.20
CA ASN A 353 12.98 7.68 -13.96
C ASN A 353 13.73 8.36 -15.12
N ARG A 354 15.06 8.49 -15.01
CA ARG A 354 15.93 9.04 -16.05
C ARG A 354 16.20 8.07 -17.20
N LEU A 355 15.91 6.78 -17.09
CA LEU A 355 16.06 5.83 -18.22
C LEU A 355 15.21 6.25 -19.44
N SER A 356 14.10 6.94 -19.23
CA SER A 356 13.29 7.50 -20.31
C SER A 356 13.62 8.96 -20.64
N ALA A 357 14.74 9.52 -20.20
CA ALA A 357 15.12 10.93 -20.45
C ALA A 357 16.02 11.09 -21.69
N ARG A 358 16.15 12.32 -22.23
CA ARG A 358 16.98 12.62 -23.42
C ARG A 358 18.47 12.28 -23.24
N HIS A 359 18.94 12.37 -22.01
CA HIS A 359 20.24 11.92 -21.55
C HIS A 359 20.00 10.89 -20.45
N PRO A 360 19.82 9.61 -20.83
CA PRO A 360 19.46 8.58 -19.89
C PRO A 360 20.60 8.29 -18.92
N ASP A 361 20.24 8.01 -17.67
CA ASP A 361 21.16 7.55 -16.65
C ASP A 361 21.29 6.02 -16.76
N PHE A 362 22.49 5.54 -17.12
CA PHE A 362 22.74 4.12 -17.35
C PHE A 362 23.19 3.36 -16.09
N HIS A 363 23.06 3.95 -14.90
CA HIS A 363 23.45 3.30 -13.64
C HIS A 363 22.96 1.85 -13.50
N TYR A 364 21.73 1.56 -13.95
CA TYR A 364 21.12 0.23 -13.90
C TYR A 364 21.24 -0.58 -15.20
N ALA A 365 21.75 0.00 -16.29
CA ALA A 365 21.83 -0.64 -17.60
C ALA A 365 23.26 -1.15 -17.84
N ARG A 366 23.55 -2.35 -17.32
CA ARG A 366 24.86 -2.99 -17.41
C ARG A 366 25.04 -3.77 -18.72
N THR A 367 23.97 -4.30 -19.31
CA THR A 367 24.03 -5.13 -20.53
C THR A 367 23.65 -4.37 -21.80
N ASP A 368 24.11 -4.86 -22.95
CA ASP A 368 23.75 -4.31 -24.26
C ASP A 368 22.25 -4.42 -24.57
N THR A 369 21.59 -5.45 -24.04
CA THR A 369 20.14 -5.63 -24.10
C THR A 369 19.43 -4.54 -23.30
N GLN A 370 19.87 -4.24 -22.08
CA GLN A 370 19.31 -3.15 -21.27
C GLN A 370 19.50 -1.78 -21.92
N LYS A 371 20.65 -1.54 -22.55
CA LYS A 371 20.89 -0.31 -23.33
C LYS A 371 19.94 -0.21 -24.53
N LEU A 372 19.67 -1.30 -25.25
CA LEU A 372 18.68 -1.33 -26.33
C LEU A 372 17.25 -1.09 -25.82
N GLN A 373 16.87 -1.72 -24.72
CA GLN A 373 15.56 -1.48 -24.10
C GLN A 373 15.43 -0.02 -23.65
N THR A 374 16.52 0.60 -23.15
CA THR A 374 16.56 2.03 -22.81
C THR A 374 16.41 2.89 -24.07
N MET A 375 17.07 2.55 -25.18
CA MET A 375 16.87 3.20 -26.47
C MET A 375 15.43 3.07 -26.97
N PHE A 376 14.81 1.90 -26.80
CA PHE A 376 13.41 1.68 -27.13
C PHE A 376 12.49 2.55 -26.27
N LEU A 377 12.69 2.62 -24.96
CA LEU A 377 11.96 3.51 -24.06
C LEU A 377 12.13 4.99 -24.43
N HIS A 378 13.35 5.39 -24.79
CA HIS A 378 13.62 6.72 -25.31
C HIS A 378 12.86 6.98 -26.62
N THR A 379 12.82 6.00 -27.53
CA THR A 379 12.08 6.11 -28.79
C THR A 379 10.58 6.17 -28.55
N LEU A 380 10.05 5.37 -27.62
CA LEU A 380 8.66 5.45 -27.17
C LEU A 380 8.32 6.84 -26.61
N HIS A 381 9.27 7.48 -25.92
CA HIS A 381 9.06 8.77 -25.29
C HIS A 381 9.29 9.95 -26.25
N PHE A 382 10.33 9.95 -27.09
CA PHE A 382 10.67 11.12 -27.91
C PHE A 382 10.44 10.92 -29.41
N ARG A 383 10.06 9.72 -29.85
CA ARG A 383 9.99 9.32 -31.28
C ARG A 383 11.30 9.53 -32.03
N VAL A 384 12.42 9.60 -31.31
CA VAL A 384 13.76 9.74 -31.86
C VAL A 384 14.55 8.50 -31.47
N VAL A 385 15.08 7.82 -32.49
CA VAL A 385 16.06 6.75 -32.31
C VAL A 385 17.40 7.42 -31.99
N LYS A 386 17.77 7.43 -30.72
CA LYS A 386 19.07 7.91 -30.27
C LYS A 386 19.92 6.70 -29.92
N ASN A 387 21.03 6.52 -30.62
CA ASN A 387 21.96 5.44 -30.32
C ASN A 387 22.86 5.86 -29.16
N PHE A 388 22.59 5.31 -27.98
CA PHE A 388 23.39 5.56 -26.78
C PHE A 388 24.56 4.59 -26.59
N ARG A 389 24.81 3.68 -27.54
CA ARG A 389 25.94 2.74 -27.49
C ARG A 389 27.28 3.40 -27.81
N LYS A 390 27.27 4.55 -28.49
CA LYS A 390 28.47 5.36 -28.68
C LYS A 390 28.69 6.19 -27.43
N THR A 391 29.57 5.74 -26.53
CA THR A 391 30.35 6.67 -25.72
C THR A 391 31.08 7.59 -26.70
N ASP A 392 30.89 8.89 -26.54
CA ASP A 392 31.53 9.91 -27.36
C ASP A 392 33.04 9.65 -27.47
N THR A 393 33.49 9.19 -28.63
CA THR A 393 34.72 9.76 -29.16
C THR A 393 34.40 11.23 -29.38
N PHE A 394 35.05 12.11 -28.63
CA PHE A 394 35.10 13.54 -28.93
C PHE A 394 35.52 13.71 -30.39
N GLN A 395 34.55 13.83 -31.30
CA GLN A 395 34.80 14.48 -32.57
C GLN A 395 34.63 15.96 -32.32
N VAL A 396 35.76 16.61 -32.07
CA VAL A 396 35.97 17.98 -32.49
C VAL A 396 35.74 18.00 -34.00
N SER A 397 34.50 18.23 -34.46
CA SER A 397 34.29 18.53 -35.87
C SER A 397 34.72 19.97 -36.09
N MET A 398 35.98 20.10 -36.47
CA MET A 398 36.53 21.32 -37.03
C MET A 398 35.59 21.91 -38.07
N ILE A 399 35.45 23.22 -37.98
CA ILE A 399 34.90 24.10 -39.00
C ILE A 399 35.56 23.75 -40.34
N SER A 400 34.80 23.24 -41.30
CA SER A 400 35.18 23.28 -42.71
C SER A 400 34.22 24.19 -43.45
N LYS A 401 34.63 25.44 -43.65
CA LYS A 401 34.07 26.33 -44.67
C LYS A 401 34.48 25.81 -46.04
N ALA A 402 33.52 25.57 -46.94
CA ALA A 402 33.61 25.95 -48.35
C ALA A 402 32.22 25.93 -49.00
N PRO A 403 31.95 26.83 -49.98
CA PRO A 403 30.60 27.21 -50.39
C PRO A 403 30.14 26.45 -51.63
N LYS A 404 28.82 26.35 -51.85
CA LYS A 404 28.24 26.28 -53.20
C LYS A 404 26.80 26.79 -53.22
N GLN A 405 26.61 27.84 -54.01
CA GLN A 405 25.34 28.41 -54.43
C GLN A 405 24.51 27.38 -55.21
N GLY A 406 23.18 27.49 -55.09
CA GLY A 406 22.21 26.79 -55.91
C GLY A 406 20.80 27.06 -55.41
N ASN A 407 20.18 28.13 -55.91
CA ASN A 407 18.79 28.49 -55.66
C ASN A 407 17.84 27.33 -55.98
N THR A 408 16.99 26.95 -55.02
CA THR A 408 15.61 26.51 -55.30
C THR A 408 14.73 26.97 -54.15
N ALA A 409 13.73 27.77 -54.51
CA ALA A 409 12.70 28.26 -53.60
C ALA A 409 12.01 27.08 -52.90
N SER A 410 11.94 27.12 -51.57
CA SER A 410 11.01 26.32 -50.80
C SER A 410 10.32 27.22 -49.79
N CYS A 411 9.00 27.30 -49.92
CA CYS A 411 8.11 28.06 -49.07
C CYS A 411 8.34 27.74 -47.59
N PHE A 412 8.82 28.70 -46.82
CA PHE A 412 8.80 28.63 -45.37
C PHE A 412 7.40 28.98 -44.88
N GLY A 413 6.56 27.96 -44.69
CA GLY A 413 5.41 28.09 -43.81
C GLY A 413 5.89 28.14 -42.35
N PRO A 414 5.32 28.99 -41.48
CA PRO A 414 5.60 28.91 -40.06
C PRO A 414 5.18 27.52 -39.56
N VAL A 415 6.12 26.75 -39.01
CA VAL A 415 5.77 25.56 -38.24
C VAL A 415 5.42 26.07 -36.83
N PRO A 416 4.14 26.03 -36.41
CA PRO A 416 3.81 26.38 -35.04
C PRO A 416 4.51 25.39 -34.12
N THR A 417 5.52 25.86 -33.39
CA THR A 417 6.07 25.11 -32.27
C THR A 417 5.05 25.22 -31.15
N CYS A 418 4.08 24.30 -31.15
CA CYS A 418 3.20 24.10 -30.00
C CYS A 418 4.08 23.67 -28.82
N LEU A 419 4.51 24.62 -28.01
CA LEU A 419 5.17 24.35 -26.75
C LEU A 419 4.16 23.65 -25.84
N TYR A 420 4.33 22.34 -25.64
CA TYR A 420 3.55 21.59 -24.68
C TYR A 420 3.82 22.13 -23.27
N LYS A 421 2.77 22.22 -22.44
CA LYS A 421 2.94 22.54 -21.02
C LYS A 421 3.92 21.53 -20.37
N ASN A 422 4.91 22.04 -19.64
CA ASN A 422 5.92 21.27 -18.91
C ASN A 422 6.86 20.41 -19.79
N GLN A 423 7.35 20.94 -20.93
CA GLN A 423 8.30 20.23 -21.78
C GLN A 423 9.63 19.97 -21.06
N GLU A 424 9.97 18.69 -20.85
CA GLU A 424 11.21 18.28 -20.18
C GLU A 424 12.44 18.53 -21.07
N GLY A 425 13.50 19.12 -20.50
CA GLY A 425 14.76 19.39 -21.20
C GLY A 425 14.85 20.74 -21.90
N VAL A 426 13.88 21.64 -21.69
CA VAL A 426 14.01 23.06 -22.03
C VAL A 426 14.50 23.77 -20.77
N HIS A 427 15.67 24.43 -20.82
CA HIS A 427 16.10 25.30 -19.74
C HIS A 427 15.07 26.41 -19.56
N VAL A 428 14.69 26.71 -18.31
CA VAL A 428 13.90 27.90 -17.97
C VAL A 428 14.81 29.12 -18.18
N ARG A 429 15.04 29.49 -19.43
CA ARG A 429 15.63 30.77 -19.82
C ARG A 429 14.73 31.37 -20.87
N GLY A 430 13.90 32.31 -20.42
CA GLY A 430 13.18 33.27 -21.26
C GLY A 430 12.09 32.67 -22.14
N LEU A 431 10.94 33.34 -22.15
CA LEU A 431 10.02 33.24 -23.29
C LEU A 431 10.80 33.65 -24.55
N PRO A 432 10.78 32.89 -25.66
CA PRO A 432 11.32 33.38 -26.92
C PRO A 432 10.29 34.32 -27.54
N CYS A 433 10.37 35.61 -27.19
CA CYS A 433 10.09 36.64 -28.17
C CYS A 433 11.43 36.93 -28.87
N GLU A 434 11.82 36.11 -29.84
CA GLU A 434 12.89 36.51 -30.76
C GLU A 434 12.26 37.29 -31.90
N CYS A 435 12.17 38.61 -31.72
CA CYS A 435 12.17 39.52 -32.85
C CYS A 435 13.59 39.53 -33.42
N ILE A 436 13.78 38.91 -34.59
CA ILE A 436 14.96 39.13 -35.41
C ILE A 436 14.90 40.59 -35.86
N ASN A 437 15.71 41.44 -35.23
CA ASN A 437 16.38 42.60 -35.83
C ASN A 437 17.20 43.33 -34.76
N SER A 438 18.50 43.02 -34.66
CA SER A 438 19.50 44.09 -34.60
C SER A 438 20.83 43.55 -35.10
N LEU A 439 21.22 44.07 -36.26
CA LEU A 439 22.61 44.16 -36.69
C LEU A 439 23.32 45.11 -35.71
N GLY A 440 24.43 44.68 -35.13
CA GLY A 440 25.29 45.53 -34.32
C GLY A 440 26.26 44.71 -33.49
N GLN A 441 27.55 44.85 -33.77
CA GLN A 441 28.63 44.30 -32.94
C GLN A 441 28.47 44.76 -31.47
N PRO A 442 28.97 43.97 -30.49
CA PRO A 442 29.02 44.42 -29.10
C PRO A 442 30.16 45.45 -28.92
N PRO A 443 29.97 46.54 -28.15
CA PRO A 443 31.08 47.31 -27.60
C PRO A 443 31.23 47.10 -26.07
N PRO A 444 32.39 47.48 -25.52
CA PRO A 444 33.58 46.63 -25.34
C PRO A 444 33.43 45.49 -24.33
#